data_AF-A0AAD8SEF3-F1
#
_entry.id   AF-A0AAD8SEF3-F1
#
_cell.length_a   1.000
_cell.length_b   1.000
_cell.length_c   1.000
_cell.angle_alpha   90.00
_cell.angle_beta   90.00
_cell.angle_gamma   90.00
#
_symmetry.space_group_name_H-M   'P 1'
#
loop_
_entity.id
_entity.type
_entity.pdbx_description
1 polymer ?
#
loop_
_entity_poly.entity_id
_entity_poly.type
_entity_poly.pdbx_seq_one_letter_code
_entity_poly.pdbx_strand_id
1 'polypeptide(L)'
;MAAAAISLHLRRGAQRHALLHLSRRHFSDSPLTAAAPLAAAAARRLLSTTVEPATSAAAGSYKPPPLDPFRAALAPPLDELPTAPAHSAAAPEQDPVDLQHEELDGLKAGVQAVRSREESPQEKEAWWLLNRAVVNYCGSAVGTVAANDPSTANHMLNYDQVFIRDFVPSAIAFLLRGESDIVKNFLLHTLQLQSWEKTVDCYSPGQGLMPASFKVRSVPLDGNNEAFEEVLDPDFGESAIGRVAPVDSGLWWIILLRAYGKITGDYALQERVDVQTGIRLILNLCLSDGFDMFPTLLVTDGSCMIDRRMGIHGHPLEIQALFYSALRCAREMVNIDDGSKNLIRVINNRLSALSFHIREYYWVDMKKINEIYRYKTEEYSHDAINKFNIYPEQIPSWLADWIPEKGGYLIGNLQPAHMDFRFFSLGNLWAIVSSLATPKQAEGILNLIETKWDDIVANMPLKICYPALEYEEWRIITGCDPKNTPWSYHNGGSWPTLLWQFTLACIKMGRPDLARRAVEAVEKKLSDDKWPEYYDTRNGRFIGKQSRLYQTWTIAGFLSSKMLLDCPEMASILICDEDLDLLEGCACGVNKSARVKCSRRAARSQVLV
;
A
#
# COMPACT_ATOMS: atom_id res chain seq x y z
N MET A 1 5.56 45.60 16.49
CA MET A 1 4.77 46.15 15.36
C MET A 1 4.75 45.25 14.12
N ALA A 2 4.85 43.91 14.27
CA ALA A 2 4.67 42.94 13.18
C ALA A 2 3.31 42.19 13.24
N ALA A 3 2.57 42.30 14.35
CA ALA A 3 1.27 41.66 14.52
C ALA A 3 0.09 42.45 13.89
N ALA A 4 0.29 43.72 13.53
CA ALA A 4 -0.76 44.57 12.95
C ALA A 4 -0.88 44.45 11.42
N ALA A 5 0.12 43.90 10.73
CA ALA A 5 0.10 43.73 9.27
C ALA A 5 -0.69 42.47 8.82
N ILE A 6 -0.79 41.46 9.68
CA ILE A 6 -1.44 40.17 9.37
C ILE A 6 -2.98 40.27 9.46
N SER A 7 -3.52 41.12 10.35
CA SER A 7 -4.97 41.35 10.45
C SER A 7 -5.55 42.16 9.27
N LEU A 8 -4.71 42.89 8.52
CA LEU A 8 -5.19 43.71 7.38
C LEU A 8 -5.35 42.89 6.09
N HIS A 9 -4.63 41.78 5.93
CA HIS A 9 -4.77 40.87 4.78
C HIS A 9 -6.00 39.96 4.89
N LEU A 10 -6.34 39.49 6.10
CA LEU A 10 -7.54 38.67 6.34
C LEU A 10 -8.85 39.44 6.12
N ARG A 11 -8.88 40.77 6.33
CA ARG A 11 -10.09 41.59 6.09
C ARG A 11 -10.31 41.97 4.62
N ARG A 12 -9.28 41.91 3.77
CA ARG A 12 -9.43 42.27 2.33
C ARG A 12 -9.83 41.09 1.45
N GLY A 13 -9.57 39.84 1.87
CA GLY A 13 -10.07 38.64 1.17
C GLY A 13 -11.58 38.44 1.30
N ALA A 14 -12.15 38.72 2.47
CA ALA A 14 -13.58 38.49 2.76
C ALA A 14 -14.54 39.49 2.07
N GLN A 15 -14.05 40.64 1.57
CA GLN A 15 -14.88 41.64 0.88
C GLN A 15 -14.95 41.48 -0.65
N ARG A 16 -14.18 40.57 -1.25
CA ARG A 16 -14.17 40.38 -2.72
C ARG A 16 -15.16 39.33 -3.25
N HIS A 17 -15.85 38.58 -2.40
CA HIS A 17 -16.83 37.56 -2.82
C HIS A 17 -18.31 37.94 -2.64
N ALA A 18 -18.63 39.21 -2.30
CA ALA A 18 -20.01 39.64 -2.05
C ALA A 18 -20.67 40.47 -3.16
N LEU A 19 -20.08 40.57 -4.35
CA LEU A 19 -20.59 41.44 -5.42
C LEU A 19 -20.56 40.75 -6.78
N LEU A 20 -21.39 39.72 -6.97
CA LEU A 20 -21.81 39.23 -8.29
C LEU A 20 -23.02 38.31 -8.09
N HIS A 21 -24.22 38.88 -8.03
CA HIS A 21 -25.47 38.25 -8.51
C HIS A 21 -26.66 39.19 -8.26
N LEU A 22 -26.92 40.09 -9.21
CA LEU A 22 -28.25 40.69 -9.38
C LEU A 22 -28.48 40.91 -10.88
N SER A 23 -29.17 39.97 -11.52
CA SER A 23 -29.94 40.28 -12.72
C SER A 23 -31.20 39.42 -12.74
N ARG A 24 -32.32 40.05 -12.38
CA ARG A 24 -33.67 39.54 -12.58
C ARG A 24 -34.01 39.59 -14.06
N ARG A 25 -34.52 38.48 -14.61
CA ARG A 25 -35.44 38.54 -15.76
C ARG A 25 -36.71 37.76 -15.41
N HIS A 26 -37.82 38.50 -15.45
CA HIS A 26 -39.18 38.00 -15.45
C HIS A 26 -39.44 37.13 -16.68
N PHE A 27 -40.19 36.03 -16.53
CA PHE A 27 -41.21 35.64 -17.49
C PHE A 27 -42.40 35.02 -16.75
N SER A 28 -43.57 35.30 -17.33
CA SER A 28 -44.93 35.28 -16.81
C SER A 28 -45.61 33.90 -16.83
N ASP A 29 -46.52 33.71 -15.86
CA ASP A 29 -47.52 32.63 -15.81
C ASP A 29 -48.54 32.67 -16.94
N SER A 30 -48.95 31.48 -17.42
CA SER A 30 -50.34 31.10 -17.73
C SER A 30 -50.43 29.59 -18.03
N PRO A 31 -51.43 28.86 -17.47
CA PRO A 31 -51.64 27.44 -17.75
C PRO A 31 -52.81 27.21 -18.72
N LEU A 32 -52.69 26.25 -19.64
CA LEU A 32 -53.82 25.73 -20.41
C LEU A 32 -53.72 24.20 -20.61
N THR A 33 -54.75 23.54 -20.07
CA THR A 33 -55.52 22.40 -20.60
C THR A 33 -54.90 21.00 -20.77
N ALA A 34 -55.67 20.06 -20.23
CA ALA A 34 -55.55 18.61 -20.27
C ALA A 34 -55.83 17.98 -21.65
N ALA A 35 -55.22 16.81 -21.91
CA ALA A 35 -55.89 15.62 -22.46
C ALA A 35 -54.97 14.37 -22.50
N ALA A 36 -55.46 13.30 -21.85
CA ALA A 36 -55.29 11.84 -22.04
C ALA A 36 -53.97 11.18 -22.52
N PRO A 37 -53.50 10.11 -21.82
CA PRO A 37 -52.54 9.14 -22.34
C PRO A 37 -53.21 7.88 -22.91
N LEU A 38 -52.58 7.30 -23.94
CA LEU A 38 -52.87 5.96 -24.49
C LEU A 38 -52.23 4.87 -23.61
N ALA A 39 -52.96 3.77 -23.46
CA ALA A 39 -52.71 2.66 -22.56
C ALA A 39 -51.70 1.61 -23.08
N ALA A 40 -51.04 0.90 -22.15
CA ALA A 40 -50.80 -0.54 -22.26
C ALA A 40 -50.43 -1.17 -20.89
N ALA A 41 -51.39 -1.94 -20.37
CA ALA A 41 -51.36 -3.12 -19.50
C ALA A 41 -50.10 -3.49 -18.67
N ALA A 42 -50.27 -3.47 -17.33
CA ALA A 42 -49.55 -4.35 -16.40
C ALA A 42 -50.56 -5.04 -15.47
N ALA A 43 -50.58 -6.37 -15.49
CA ALA A 43 -51.43 -7.21 -14.65
C ALA A 43 -50.75 -7.50 -13.30
N ARG A 44 -51.41 -7.14 -12.21
CA ARG A 44 -51.06 -7.53 -10.83
C ARG A 44 -51.56 -8.96 -10.55
N ARG A 45 -50.72 -9.80 -9.95
CA ARG A 45 -51.16 -10.91 -9.09
C ARG A 45 -50.33 -10.93 -7.81
N LEU A 46 -51.01 -10.68 -6.69
CA LEU A 46 -50.57 -10.95 -5.33
C LEU A 46 -50.64 -12.46 -5.10
N LEU A 47 -49.60 -13.05 -4.49
CA LEU A 47 -49.68 -14.37 -3.90
C LEU A 47 -49.14 -14.34 -2.46
N SER A 48 -50.05 -14.75 -1.57
CA SER A 48 -49.88 -15.06 -0.16
C SER A 48 -49.08 -16.35 0.01
N THR A 49 -48.20 -16.42 1.00
CA THR A 49 -47.54 -17.66 1.44
C THR A 49 -48.02 -18.03 2.84
N THR A 50 -48.99 -18.93 2.90
CA THR A 50 -49.29 -19.77 4.07
C THR A 50 -48.67 -21.15 3.83
N VAL A 51 -47.83 -21.60 4.76
CA VAL A 51 -47.23 -22.94 4.76
C VAL A 51 -47.93 -23.78 5.82
N GLU A 52 -48.62 -24.85 5.39
CA GLU A 52 -49.05 -25.95 6.26
C GLU A 52 -47.97 -27.05 6.30
N PRO A 53 -47.86 -27.82 7.41
CA PRO A 53 -46.84 -28.84 7.57
C PRO A 53 -47.32 -30.19 7.01
N ALA A 54 -46.51 -30.80 6.14
CA ALA A 54 -46.76 -32.14 5.62
C ALA A 54 -46.17 -33.23 6.53
N THR A 55 -46.99 -34.26 6.67
CA THR A 55 -46.95 -35.50 7.43
C THR A 55 -45.73 -36.41 7.28
N SER A 56 -45.55 -37.20 8.35
CA SER A 56 -44.68 -38.35 8.59
C SER A 56 -44.65 -39.45 7.51
N ALA A 57 -43.46 -40.00 7.28
CA ALA A 57 -43.27 -41.36 6.77
C ALA A 57 -42.11 -42.05 7.52
N ALA A 58 -42.26 -43.36 7.72
CA ALA A 58 -41.56 -44.23 8.66
C ALA A 58 -40.04 -44.34 8.44
N ALA A 59 -39.27 -44.32 9.54
CA ALA A 59 -37.87 -44.70 9.59
C ALA A 59 -37.72 -46.02 10.36
N GLY A 60 -37.15 -47.02 9.68
CA GLY A 60 -36.81 -48.32 10.26
C GLY A 60 -35.70 -48.21 11.32
N SER A 61 -35.80 -49.07 12.32
CA SER A 61 -34.86 -49.18 13.43
C SER A 61 -33.55 -49.82 12.99
N TYR A 62 -32.44 -49.09 13.14
CA TYR A 62 -31.09 -49.67 13.13
C TYR A 62 -30.40 -49.27 14.44
N LYS A 63 -30.15 -50.27 15.30
CA LYS A 63 -29.42 -50.12 16.57
C LYS A 63 -27.91 -50.30 16.30
N PRO A 64 -27.03 -49.41 16.79
CA PRO A 64 -25.60 -49.69 16.85
C PRO A 64 -25.27 -50.58 18.07
N PRO A 65 -24.22 -51.44 18.00
CA PRO A 65 -23.85 -52.32 19.10
C PRO A 65 -23.10 -51.57 20.22
N PRO A 66 -23.12 -52.10 21.47
CA PRO A 66 -22.53 -51.45 22.63
C PRO A 66 -21.00 -51.59 22.66
N LEU A 67 -20.32 -50.49 23.00
CA LEU A 67 -18.90 -50.47 23.33
C LEU A 67 -18.70 -51.04 24.74
N ASP A 68 -17.89 -52.09 24.83
CA ASP A 68 -17.48 -52.77 26.05
C ASP A 68 -16.25 -52.04 26.65
N PRO A 69 -16.29 -51.57 27.91
CA PRO A 69 -15.14 -51.00 28.58
C PRO A 69 -14.42 -52.12 29.33
N PHE A 70 -13.18 -52.43 28.98
CA PHE A 70 -12.10 -53.02 29.81
C PHE A 70 -11.17 -53.86 28.92
N ARG A 71 -10.04 -53.28 28.53
CA ARG A 71 -8.80 -54.04 28.33
C ARG A 71 -7.61 -53.15 28.64
N ALA A 72 -7.12 -53.28 29.87
CA ALA A 72 -5.81 -52.84 30.27
C ALA A 72 -4.77 -53.66 29.52
N ALA A 73 -3.92 -53.00 28.73
CA ALA A 73 -2.71 -53.59 28.16
C ALA A 73 -1.55 -52.64 28.43
N LEU A 74 -0.73 -53.09 29.38
CA LEU A 74 0.65 -52.75 29.72
C LEU A 74 1.39 -51.85 28.70
N ALA A 75 1.84 -50.69 29.18
CA ALA A 75 2.88 -49.88 28.54
C ALA A 75 4.28 -50.47 28.82
N PRO A 76 5.21 -50.47 27.85
CA PRO A 76 6.62 -50.76 28.09
C PRO A 76 7.36 -49.55 28.71
N PRO A 77 8.58 -49.74 29.27
CA PRO A 77 9.21 -48.76 30.16
C PRO A 77 9.74 -47.53 29.42
N LEU A 78 9.80 -46.43 30.15
CA LEU A 78 10.40 -45.16 29.77
C LEU A 78 11.91 -45.30 29.55
N ASP A 79 12.37 -45.14 28.31
CA ASP A 79 13.76 -44.80 28.02
C ASP A 79 13.99 -43.30 28.24
N GLU A 80 15.19 -43.01 28.75
CA GLU A 80 15.68 -41.72 29.22
C GLU A 80 15.56 -40.60 28.15
N LEU A 81 14.89 -39.50 28.53
CA LEU A 81 14.95 -38.23 27.81
C LEU A 81 16.33 -37.58 28.07
N PRO A 82 17.05 -37.11 27.03
CA PRO A 82 18.28 -36.38 27.23
C PRO A 82 17.98 -35.04 27.92
N THR A 83 18.72 -34.79 29.01
CA THR A 83 18.73 -33.55 29.79
C THR A 83 18.82 -32.31 28.90
N ALA A 84 17.87 -31.39 29.08
CA ALA A 84 17.90 -30.06 28.50
C ALA A 84 19.22 -29.35 28.82
N PRO A 85 19.84 -28.64 27.86
CA PRO A 85 20.98 -27.80 28.17
C PRO A 85 20.51 -26.65 29.09
N ALA A 86 21.32 -26.41 30.12
CA ALA A 86 21.11 -25.37 31.11
C ALA A 86 20.77 -24.02 30.45
N HIS A 87 19.79 -23.33 31.03
CA HIS A 87 19.43 -21.95 30.73
C HIS A 87 20.67 -21.12 30.42
N SER A 88 20.81 -20.66 29.18
CA SER A 88 21.69 -19.54 28.88
C SER A 88 21.18 -18.37 29.70
N ALA A 89 22.03 -17.81 30.54
CA ALA A 89 21.76 -16.56 31.24
C ALA A 89 21.21 -15.56 30.23
N ALA A 90 20.03 -15.00 30.52
CA ALA A 90 19.50 -13.89 29.76
C ALA A 90 20.59 -12.81 29.73
N ALA A 91 20.96 -12.36 28.53
CA ALA A 91 21.78 -11.17 28.38
C ALA A 91 21.10 -10.03 29.17
N PRO A 92 21.85 -9.16 29.85
CA PRO A 92 21.25 -8.05 30.55
C PRO A 92 20.41 -7.23 29.56
N GLU A 93 19.16 -6.92 29.92
CA GLU A 93 18.31 -5.99 29.17
C GLU A 93 19.09 -4.68 29.04
N GLN A 94 19.57 -4.39 27.83
CA GLN A 94 20.20 -3.11 27.51
C GLN A 94 19.15 -2.00 27.59
N ASP A 95 19.55 -0.83 28.09
CA ASP A 95 18.66 0.34 28.19
C ASP A 95 18.12 0.69 26.78
N PRO A 96 16.80 0.88 26.60
CA PRO A 96 16.21 1.26 25.31
C PRO A 96 16.85 2.50 24.67
N VAL A 97 17.37 3.42 25.49
CA VAL A 97 18.07 4.63 25.02
C VAL A 97 19.45 4.27 24.44
N ASP A 98 20.18 3.36 25.08
CA ASP A 98 21.48 2.89 24.60
C ASP A 98 21.33 2.11 23.27
N LEU A 99 20.30 1.28 23.15
CA LEU A 99 19.98 0.56 21.90
C LEU A 99 19.66 1.52 20.73
N GLN A 100 18.92 2.61 21.00
CA GLN A 100 18.64 3.63 19.99
C GLN A 100 19.89 4.40 19.57
N HIS A 101 20.80 4.66 20.51
CA HIS A 101 22.09 5.29 20.20
C HIS A 101 22.99 4.38 19.37
N GLU A 102 23.08 3.09 19.70
CA GLU A 102 23.82 2.09 18.91
C GLU A 102 23.25 1.93 17.50
N GLU A 103 21.91 1.86 17.33
CA GLU A 103 21.25 1.79 16.02
C GLU A 103 21.57 3.05 15.19
N LEU A 104 21.49 4.24 15.78
CA LEU A 104 21.77 5.50 15.11
C LEU A 104 23.24 5.63 14.68
N ASP A 105 24.18 5.21 15.53
CA ASP A 105 25.60 5.23 15.19
C ASP A 105 25.93 4.21 14.10
N GLY A 106 25.29 3.04 14.12
CA GLY A 106 25.33 2.07 13.02
C GLY A 106 24.83 2.64 11.70
N LEU A 107 23.69 3.35 11.70
CA LEU A 107 23.13 3.99 10.51
C LEU A 107 24.03 5.13 9.98
N LYS A 108 24.63 5.94 10.86
CA LYS A 108 25.60 6.97 10.45
C LYS A 108 26.85 6.36 9.82
N ALA A 109 27.35 5.27 10.39
CA ALA A 109 28.47 4.50 9.81
C ALA A 109 28.10 3.94 8.44
N GLY A 110 26.87 3.40 8.29
CA GLY A 110 26.35 2.93 7.01
C GLY A 110 26.26 4.05 5.95
N VAL A 111 25.75 5.24 6.30
CA VAL A 111 25.77 6.42 5.39
C VAL A 111 27.20 6.78 4.96
N GLN A 112 28.17 6.73 5.88
CA GLN A 112 29.57 6.99 5.56
C GLN A 112 30.19 5.90 4.66
N ALA A 113 29.80 4.64 4.84
CA ALA A 113 30.20 3.53 3.98
C ALA A 113 29.63 3.71 2.57
N VAL A 114 28.33 4.03 2.47
CA VAL A 114 27.65 4.33 1.20
C VAL A 114 28.32 5.50 0.46
N ARG A 115 28.77 6.54 1.17
CA ARG A 115 29.49 7.68 0.58
C ARG A 115 30.89 7.36 0.08
N SER A 116 31.56 6.39 0.71
CA SER A 116 32.96 6.05 0.39
C SER A 116 33.09 4.93 -0.64
N ARG A 117 31.98 4.33 -1.07
CA ARG A 117 31.95 3.26 -2.07
C ARG A 117 32.36 3.74 -3.46
N GLU A 118 32.86 2.80 -4.27
CA GLU A 118 33.15 3.04 -5.68
C GLU A 118 31.87 2.89 -6.52
N GLU A 119 31.46 3.97 -7.19
CA GLU A 119 30.26 3.98 -8.05
C GLU A 119 30.58 3.49 -9.47
N SER A 120 29.74 2.59 -9.99
CA SER A 120 29.81 2.15 -11.38
C SER A 120 29.52 3.31 -12.36
N PRO A 121 29.90 3.22 -13.65
CA PRO A 121 29.55 4.23 -14.64
C PRO A 121 28.05 4.51 -14.71
N GLN A 122 27.23 3.47 -14.60
CA GLN A 122 25.77 3.55 -14.60
C GLN A 122 25.24 4.28 -13.36
N GLU A 123 25.88 4.07 -12.20
CA GLU A 123 25.52 4.80 -10.97
C GLU A 123 25.89 6.28 -11.04
N LYS A 124 27.04 6.61 -11.62
CA LYS A 124 27.45 8.01 -11.85
C LYS A 124 26.48 8.72 -12.80
N GLU A 125 26.06 8.05 -13.86
CA GLU A 125 25.02 8.56 -14.77
C GLU A 125 23.69 8.73 -14.05
N ALA A 126 23.25 7.72 -13.30
CA ALA A 126 22.00 7.75 -12.55
C ALA A 126 21.98 8.91 -11.54
N TRP A 127 23.06 9.14 -10.80
CA TRP A 127 23.19 10.29 -9.91
C TRP A 127 23.14 11.62 -10.65
N TRP A 128 23.81 11.71 -11.79
CA TRP A 128 23.75 12.92 -12.63
C TRP A 128 22.32 13.21 -13.08
N LEU A 129 21.57 12.19 -13.51
CA LEU A 129 20.17 12.32 -13.91
C LEU A 129 19.26 12.69 -12.72
N LEU A 130 19.41 12.01 -11.57
CA LEU A 130 18.60 12.26 -10.38
C LEU A 130 18.78 13.68 -9.86
N ASN A 131 20.02 14.18 -9.82
CA ASN A 131 20.31 15.56 -9.42
C ASN A 131 19.69 16.60 -10.37
N ARG A 132 19.59 16.28 -11.67
CA ARG A 132 18.92 17.13 -12.65
C ARG A 132 17.39 17.10 -12.56
N ALA A 133 16.82 16.09 -11.89
CA ALA A 133 15.38 16.01 -11.66
C ALA A 133 14.94 16.81 -10.42
N VAL A 134 15.87 17.35 -9.62
CA VAL A 134 15.56 18.12 -8.41
C VAL A 134 14.77 19.38 -8.72
N VAL A 135 13.69 19.57 -8.00
CA VAL A 135 12.83 20.76 -8.03
C VAL A 135 13.18 21.66 -6.87
N ASN A 136 13.40 22.94 -7.14
CA ASN A 136 13.62 23.96 -6.13
C ASN A 136 12.36 24.83 -5.96
N TYR A 137 12.10 25.24 -4.72
CA TYR A 137 11.09 26.21 -4.34
C TYR A 137 11.71 27.19 -3.35
N CYS A 138 11.65 28.48 -3.67
CA CYS A 138 12.28 29.57 -2.91
C CYS A 138 13.76 29.30 -2.58
N GLY A 139 14.50 28.73 -3.53
CA GLY A 139 15.92 28.39 -3.40
C GLY A 139 16.24 27.12 -2.60
N SER A 140 15.24 26.40 -2.12
CA SER A 140 15.40 25.12 -1.40
C SER A 140 14.95 23.95 -2.26
N ALA A 141 15.68 22.83 -2.25
CA ALA A 141 15.24 21.60 -2.92
C ALA A 141 14.02 21.02 -2.18
N VAL A 142 12.94 20.73 -2.91
CA VAL A 142 11.65 20.29 -2.33
C VAL A 142 11.12 18.99 -2.90
N GLY A 143 11.82 18.35 -3.83
CA GLY A 143 11.40 17.11 -4.45
C GLY A 143 12.11 16.83 -5.76
N THR A 144 11.64 15.83 -6.49
CA THR A 144 12.11 15.54 -7.85
C THR A 144 10.92 15.41 -8.81
N VAL A 145 11.06 15.87 -10.05
CA VAL A 145 10.02 15.69 -11.09
C VAL A 145 9.83 14.21 -11.40
N ALA A 146 8.64 13.80 -11.87
CA ALA A 146 8.39 12.41 -12.24
C ALA A 146 9.27 11.93 -13.40
N ALA A 147 9.44 12.77 -14.44
CA ALA A 147 10.33 12.49 -15.57
C ALA A 147 10.99 13.77 -16.09
N ASN A 148 12.26 13.66 -16.48
CA ASN A 148 12.99 14.73 -17.14
C ASN A 148 13.32 14.34 -18.59
N ASP A 149 12.29 14.04 -19.38
CA ASP A 149 12.41 13.61 -20.77
C ASP A 149 12.41 14.82 -21.74
N PRO A 150 13.55 15.17 -22.35
CA PRO A 150 13.61 16.30 -23.27
C PRO A 150 12.77 16.10 -24.54
N SER A 151 12.49 14.85 -24.93
CA SER A 151 11.74 14.53 -26.15
C SER A 151 10.25 14.81 -26.04
N THR A 152 9.73 14.96 -24.81
CA THR A 152 8.31 15.20 -24.52
C THR A 152 8.04 16.58 -23.90
N ALA A 153 8.99 17.53 -24.03
CA ALA A 153 8.88 18.87 -23.46
C ALA A 153 7.59 19.63 -23.83
N ASN A 154 6.99 19.35 -25.00
CA ASN A 154 5.73 19.97 -25.44
C ASN A 154 4.46 19.21 -24.98
N HIS A 155 4.61 18.05 -24.33
CA HIS A 155 3.53 17.14 -23.91
C HIS A 155 3.80 16.54 -22.52
N MET A 156 4.30 17.35 -21.57
CA MET A 156 4.71 16.86 -20.25
C MET A 156 3.54 16.30 -19.41
N LEU A 157 2.29 16.69 -19.71
CA LEU A 157 1.09 16.40 -18.90
C LEU A 157 1.35 16.76 -17.42
N ASN A 158 1.33 15.78 -16.53
CA ASN A 158 1.61 15.91 -15.10
C ASN A 158 3.00 15.39 -14.69
N TYR A 159 3.84 14.92 -15.62
CA TYR A 159 5.13 14.29 -15.26
C TYR A 159 6.26 15.28 -14.99
N ASP A 160 5.96 16.57 -15.16
CA ASP A 160 6.77 17.69 -14.68
C ASP A 160 6.46 18.07 -13.21
N GLN A 161 5.55 17.35 -12.57
CA GLN A 161 5.21 17.53 -11.16
C GLN A 161 6.02 16.61 -10.24
N VAL A 162 6.06 16.96 -8.96
CA VAL A 162 6.60 16.12 -7.89
C VAL A 162 5.48 15.25 -7.35
N PHE A 163 5.48 13.95 -7.64
CA PHE A 163 4.55 13.00 -7.05
C PHE A 163 5.08 12.47 -5.73
N ILE A 164 4.17 12.26 -4.76
CA ILE A 164 4.57 11.73 -3.46
C ILE A 164 5.17 10.33 -3.61
N ARG A 165 4.50 9.43 -4.36
CA ARG A 165 4.97 8.05 -4.56
C ARG A 165 6.30 7.98 -5.33
N ASP A 166 6.48 8.80 -6.37
CA ASP A 166 7.72 8.83 -7.18
C ASP A 166 8.91 9.41 -6.41
N PHE A 167 8.64 10.33 -5.47
CA PHE A 167 9.70 10.91 -4.65
C PHE A 167 10.22 9.94 -3.59
N VAL A 168 9.45 8.95 -3.13
CA VAL A 168 9.91 7.98 -2.09
C VAL A 168 11.27 7.33 -2.42
N PRO A 169 11.50 6.68 -3.57
CA PRO A 169 12.81 6.14 -3.90
C PRO A 169 13.89 7.22 -4.03
N SER A 170 13.55 8.42 -4.52
CA SER A 170 14.50 9.53 -4.59
C SER A 170 14.94 9.96 -3.19
N ALA A 171 13.98 10.09 -2.27
CA ALA A 171 14.22 10.44 -0.88
C ALA A 171 15.08 9.40 -0.18
N ILE A 172 14.83 8.10 -0.42
CA ILE A 172 15.67 7.01 0.10
C ILE A 172 17.10 7.14 -0.44
N ALA A 173 17.28 7.34 -1.75
CA ALA A 173 18.62 7.51 -2.33
C ALA A 173 19.36 8.71 -1.71
N PHE A 174 18.70 9.88 -1.58
CA PHE A 174 19.31 11.05 -0.94
C PHE A 174 19.63 10.82 0.53
N LEU A 175 18.73 10.19 1.30
CA LEU A 175 18.97 9.87 2.71
C LEU A 175 20.15 8.92 2.89
N LEU A 176 20.24 7.86 2.08
CA LEU A 176 21.36 6.93 2.09
C LEU A 176 22.68 7.61 1.71
N ARG A 177 22.64 8.66 0.87
CA ARG A 177 23.79 9.53 0.56
C ARG A 177 24.02 10.62 1.60
N GLY A 178 23.24 10.69 2.68
CA GLY A 178 23.35 11.70 3.74
C GLY A 178 22.94 13.11 3.30
N GLU A 179 22.12 13.24 2.26
CA GLU A 179 21.55 14.50 1.77
C GLU A 179 20.10 14.63 2.25
N SER A 180 19.89 14.94 3.53
CA SER A 180 18.57 14.90 4.17
C SER A 180 17.68 16.12 3.93
N ASP A 181 18.25 17.25 3.54
CA ASP A 181 17.53 18.54 3.49
C ASP A 181 16.38 18.52 2.48
N ILE A 182 16.58 17.93 1.31
CA ILE A 182 15.53 17.78 0.29
C ILE A 182 14.33 17.00 0.84
N VAL A 183 14.57 15.97 1.66
CA VAL A 183 13.52 15.14 2.24
C VAL A 183 12.78 15.87 3.35
N LYS A 184 13.53 16.59 4.21
CA LYS A 184 12.95 17.46 5.24
C LYS A 184 12.01 18.50 4.63
N ASN A 185 12.48 19.19 3.59
CA ASN A 185 11.73 20.22 2.90
C ASN A 185 10.50 19.64 2.21
N PHE A 186 10.64 18.51 1.50
CA PHE A 186 9.51 17.80 0.91
C PHE A 186 8.43 17.49 1.96
N LEU A 187 8.80 16.85 3.07
CA LEU A 187 7.86 16.46 4.13
C LEU A 187 7.09 17.67 4.68
N LEU A 188 7.79 18.78 4.96
CA LEU A 188 7.20 20.01 5.50
C LEU A 188 6.32 20.75 4.50
N HIS A 189 6.74 20.84 3.23
CA HIS A 189 5.92 21.50 2.20
C HIS A 189 4.69 20.68 1.84
N THR A 190 4.78 19.36 1.73
CA THR A 190 3.59 18.53 1.51
C THR A 190 2.64 18.55 2.71
N LEU A 191 3.16 18.66 3.93
CA LEU A 191 2.33 18.88 5.13
C LEU A 191 1.62 20.23 5.09
N GLN A 192 2.30 21.28 4.63
CA GLN A 192 1.66 22.58 4.41
C GLN A 192 0.50 22.45 3.40
N LEU A 193 0.69 21.73 2.29
CA LEU A 193 -0.35 21.48 1.30
C LEU A 193 -1.54 20.70 1.89
N GLN A 194 -1.30 19.75 2.80
CA GLN A 194 -2.37 19.05 3.52
C GLN A 194 -3.32 20.02 4.24
N SER A 195 -2.82 21.16 4.74
CA SER A 195 -3.65 22.13 5.46
C SER A 195 -4.54 23.01 4.56
N TRP A 196 -4.37 22.93 3.24
CA TRP A 196 -5.11 23.77 2.30
C TRP A 196 -6.58 23.38 2.23
N GLU A 197 -7.43 24.36 1.92
CA GLU A 197 -8.83 24.10 1.61
C GLU A 197 -8.92 23.34 0.30
N LYS A 198 -9.52 22.16 0.36
CA LYS A 198 -9.70 21.27 -0.79
C LYS A 198 -11.16 21.31 -1.17
N THR A 199 -11.45 21.64 -2.41
CA THR A 199 -12.83 21.65 -2.94
C THR A 199 -12.84 21.01 -4.32
N VAL A 200 -13.68 19.99 -4.46
CA VAL A 200 -14.04 19.40 -5.74
C VAL A 200 -15.50 19.74 -5.97
N ASP A 201 -15.73 20.67 -6.90
CA ASP A 201 -17.05 21.25 -7.18
C ASP A 201 -17.69 21.82 -5.89
N CYS A 202 -18.63 21.08 -5.28
CA CYS A 202 -19.35 21.49 -4.06
C CYS A 202 -19.03 20.60 -2.84
N TYR A 203 -17.95 19.82 -2.88
CA TYR A 203 -17.56 18.87 -1.84
C TYR A 203 -16.12 19.09 -1.38
N SER A 204 -15.88 18.98 -0.07
CA SER A 204 -14.53 19.04 0.49
C SER A 204 -14.09 17.65 0.95
N PRO A 205 -13.00 17.09 0.39
CA PRO A 205 -12.46 15.83 0.85
C PRO A 205 -11.92 15.92 2.28
N GLY A 206 -11.66 14.77 2.89
CA GLY A 206 -11.17 14.67 4.26
C GLY A 206 -9.90 15.51 4.49
N GLN A 207 -9.84 16.17 5.65
CA GLN A 207 -8.75 17.11 5.97
C GLN A 207 -7.36 16.45 5.90
N GLY A 208 -7.26 15.16 6.24
CA GLY A 208 -6.01 14.41 6.19
C GLY A 208 -5.51 13.99 4.80
N LEU A 209 -6.27 14.27 3.73
CA LEU A 209 -5.87 13.90 2.38
C LEU A 209 -4.56 14.60 1.98
N MET A 210 -3.56 13.81 1.60
CA MET A 210 -2.32 14.31 0.99
C MET A 210 -2.52 14.47 -0.52
N PRO A 211 -1.85 15.43 -1.18
CA PRO A 211 -1.93 15.56 -2.63
C PRO A 211 -1.26 14.36 -3.31
N ALA A 212 -1.69 14.03 -4.53
CA ALA A 212 -1.00 13.06 -5.38
C ALA A 212 0.37 13.62 -5.81
N SER A 213 0.35 14.88 -6.24
CA SER A 213 1.51 15.61 -6.72
C SER A 213 1.39 17.11 -6.46
N PHE A 214 2.48 17.83 -6.68
CA PHE A 214 2.48 19.29 -6.73
C PHE A 214 3.49 19.83 -7.74
N LYS A 215 3.28 21.07 -8.19
CA LYS A 215 4.19 21.79 -9.09
C LYS A 215 4.58 23.15 -8.52
N VAL A 216 5.81 23.58 -8.79
CA VAL A 216 6.22 24.98 -8.55
C VAL A 216 5.82 25.83 -9.76
N ARG A 217 5.02 26.87 -9.55
CA ARG A 217 4.65 27.86 -10.58
C ARG A 217 5.22 29.22 -10.22
N SER A 218 5.72 29.94 -11.21
CA SER A 218 6.08 31.36 -11.07
C SER A 218 4.89 32.21 -11.51
N VAL A 219 4.33 33.01 -10.61
CA VAL A 219 3.23 33.94 -10.89
C VAL A 219 3.72 35.38 -10.80
N PRO A 220 3.25 36.30 -11.66
CA PRO A 220 3.63 37.71 -11.56
C PRO A 220 3.09 38.32 -10.26
N LEU A 221 3.89 39.17 -9.61
CA LEU A 221 3.46 39.94 -8.44
C LEU A 221 2.43 40.99 -8.85
N ASP A 222 1.35 41.10 -8.07
CA ASP A 222 0.25 42.04 -8.32
C ASP A 222 0.78 43.48 -8.53
N GLY A 223 0.61 44.00 -9.75
CA GLY A 223 1.01 45.36 -10.13
C GLY A 223 2.42 45.52 -10.71
N ASN A 224 3.19 44.44 -10.87
CA ASN A 224 4.48 44.47 -11.56
C ASN A 224 4.73 43.20 -12.40
N ASN A 225 4.68 43.33 -13.73
CA ASN A 225 4.92 42.22 -14.66
C ASN A 225 6.39 41.77 -14.75
N GLU A 226 7.32 42.48 -14.09
CA GLU A 226 8.76 42.16 -14.08
C GLU A 226 9.20 41.43 -12.81
N ALA A 227 8.34 41.30 -11.80
CA ALA A 227 8.63 40.62 -10.55
C ALA A 227 7.73 39.38 -10.40
N PHE A 228 8.32 38.23 -10.07
CA PHE A 228 7.61 36.94 -9.95
C PHE A 228 7.73 36.39 -8.53
N GLU A 229 6.69 35.70 -8.06
CA GLU A 229 6.72 34.88 -6.87
C GLU A 229 6.51 33.41 -7.23
N GLU A 230 7.17 32.52 -6.50
CA GLU A 230 6.97 31.08 -6.63
C GLU A 230 5.83 30.63 -5.71
N VAL A 231 4.95 29.78 -6.24
CA VAL A 231 3.81 29.21 -5.51
C VAL A 231 3.76 27.71 -5.76
N LEU A 232 3.42 26.93 -4.73
CA LEU A 232 3.15 25.51 -4.84
C LEU A 232 1.71 25.28 -5.29
N ASP A 233 1.53 24.48 -6.33
CA ASP A 233 0.24 24.14 -6.93
C ASP A 233 0.00 22.63 -6.77
N PRO A 234 -0.78 22.20 -5.76
CA PRO A 234 -1.08 20.79 -5.51
C PRO A 234 -2.16 20.24 -6.44
N ASP A 235 -2.13 18.93 -6.69
CA ASP A 235 -3.23 18.15 -7.26
C ASP A 235 -3.66 17.08 -6.24
N PHE A 236 -4.86 17.20 -5.68
CA PHE A 236 -5.43 16.21 -4.75
C PHE A 236 -6.25 15.13 -5.45
N GLY A 237 -6.25 15.11 -6.79
CA GLY A 237 -7.05 14.21 -7.62
C GLY A 237 -8.14 14.93 -8.40
N GLU A 238 -8.37 16.22 -8.16
CA GLU A 238 -9.33 17.04 -8.91
C GLU A 238 -8.93 17.24 -10.37
N SER A 239 -7.62 17.29 -10.64
CA SER A 239 -7.07 17.42 -11.99
C SER A 239 -6.60 16.07 -12.56
N ALA A 240 -6.56 15.03 -11.73
CA ALA A 240 -6.18 13.69 -12.15
C ALA A 240 -7.15 13.10 -13.19
N ILE A 241 -6.60 12.37 -14.16
CA ILE A 241 -7.39 11.66 -15.18
C ILE A 241 -8.29 10.64 -14.46
N GLY A 242 -9.61 10.82 -14.58
CA GLY A 242 -10.60 9.96 -13.91
C GLY A 242 -10.95 10.38 -12.48
N ARG A 243 -10.43 11.51 -11.99
CA ARG A 243 -10.65 12.05 -10.63
C ARG A 243 -10.34 11.04 -9.52
N VAL A 244 -9.20 10.38 -9.66
CA VAL A 244 -8.77 9.29 -8.79
C VAL A 244 -8.19 9.84 -7.49
N ALA A 245 -8.55 9.23 -6.36
CA ALA A 245 -8.10 9.66 -5.04
C ALA A 245 -6.75 9.00 -4.67
N PRO A 246 -5.72 9.79 -4.31
CA PRO A 246 -4.37 9.27 -4.00
C PRO A 246 -4.25 8.75 -2.56
N VAL A 247 -4.93 7.64 -2.25
CA VAL A 247 -4.98 7.08 -0.89
C VAL A 247 -3.59 6.67 -0.38
N ASP A 248 -2.75 6.15 -1.28
CA ASP A 248 -1.37 5.74 -0.99
C ASP A 248 -0.47 6.90 -0.51
N SER A 249 -0.73 8.13 -0.94
CA SER A 249 0.15 9.28 -0.72
C SER A 249 0.30 9.65 0.76
N GLY A 250 -0.80 9.58 1.54
CA GLY A 250 -0.75 9.77 3.00
C GLY A 250 0.01 8.65 3.72
N LEU A 251 -0.13 7.42 3.23
CA LEU A 251 0.56 6.26 3.80
C LEU A 251 2.06 6.34 3.55
N TRP A 252 2.46 6.69 2.32
CA TRP A 252 3.85 6.93 1.95
C TRP A 252 4.49 8.08 2.73
N TRP A 253 3.76 9.16 2.96
CA TRP A 253 4.26 10.29 3.74
C TRP A 253 4.63 9.88 5.18
N ILE A 254 3.79 9.07 5.85
CA ILE A 254 4.08 8.55 7.19
C ILE A 254 5.31 7.62 7.16
N ILE A 255 5.38 6.71 6.19
CA ILE A 255 6.52 5.78 6.04
C ILE A 255 7.82 6.56 5.81
N LEU A 256 7.79 7.59 4.97
CA LEU A 256 8.96 8.42 4.68
C LEU A 256 9.40 9.28 5.87
N LEU A 257 8.45 9.83 6.64
CA LEU A 257 8.75 10.58 7.87
C LEU A 257 9.49 9.72 8.90
N ARG A 258 9.09 8.44 9.03
CA ARG A 258 9.81 7.49 9.89
C ARG A 258 11.23 7.25 9.38
N ALA A 259 11.39 6.97 8.09
CA ALA A 259 12.70 6.72 7.49
C ALA A 259 13.65 7.91 7.65
N TYR A 260 13.13 9.14 7.47
CA TYR A 260 13.88 10.38 7.72
C TYR A 260 14.41 10.43 9.16
N GLY A 261 13.54 10.23 10.16
CA GLY A 261 13.94 10.33 11.56
C GLY A 261 14.95 9.25 11.97
N LYS A 262 14.75 8.01 11.51
CA LYS A 262 15.70 6.92 11.77
C LYS A 262 17.10 7.20 11.24
N ILE A 263 17.21 7.69 10.00
CA ILE A 263 18.51 7.91 9.35
C ILE A 263 19.21 9.15 9.89
N THR A 264 18.47 10.24 10.07
CA THR A 264 19.05 11.53 10.46
C THR A 264 19.25 11.65 11.97
N GLY A 265 18.48 10.92 12.77
CA GLY A 265 18.35 11.13 14.20
C GLY A 265 17.58 12.41 14.56
N ASP A 266 17.03 13.15 13.59
CA ASP A 266 16.23 14.37 13.80
C ASP A 266 14.78 14.02 14.19
N TYR A 267 14.61 13.42 15.37
CA TYR A 267 13.30 13.12 15.95
C TYR A 267 12.54 14.40 16.33
N ALA A 268 13.22 15.53 16.51
CA ALA A 268 12.59 16.83 16.78
C ALA A 268 11.64 17.25 15.64
N LEU A 269 11.91 16.85 14.38
CA LEU A 269 10.97 17.06 13.28
C LEU A 269 9.65 16.31 13.53
N GLN A 270 9.73 15.04 13.96
CA GLN A 270 8.56 14.19 14.22
C GLN A 270 7.72 14.72 15.38
N GLU A 271 8.35 15.31 16.39
CA GLU A 271 7.69 15.84 17.59
C GLU A 271 6.98 17.19 17.36
N ARG A 272 7.22 17.88 16.24
CA ARG A 272 6.56 19.17 15.96
C ARG A 272 5.03 19.02 15.98
N VAL A 273 4.36 20.05 16.49
CA VAL A 273 2.89 20.06 16.63
C VAL A 273 2.18 19.94 15.29
N ASP A 274 2.67 20.61 14.25
CA ASP A 274 2.11 20.51 12.89
C ASP A 274 2.29 19.11 12.30
N VAL A 275 3.46 18.50 12.47
CA VAL A 275 3.75 17.12 12.02
C VAL A 275 2.88 16.10 12.74
N GLN A 276 2.80 16.16 14.07
CA GLN A 276 1.90 15.32 14.86
C GLN A 276 0.43 15.49 14.46
N THR A 277 0.01 16.71 14.14
CA THR A 277 -1.34 16.99 13.65
C THR A 277 -1.55 16.35 12.27
N GLY A 278 -0.59 16.46 11.36
CA GLY A 278 -0.65 15.83 10.05
C GLY A 278 -0.78 14.31 10.10
N ILE A 279 0.02 13.64 10.95
CA ILE A 279 -0.09 12.20 11.21
C ILE A 279 -1.51 11.86 11.69
N ARG A 280 -2.02 12.57 12.70
CA ARG A 280 -3.36 12.35 13.25
C ARG A 280 -4.46 12.53 12.19
N LEU A 281 -4.37 13.53 11.33
CA LEU A 281 -5.35 13.77 10.27
C LEU A 281 -5.36 12.63 9.23
N ILE A 282 -4.19 12.14 8.80
CA ILE A 282 -4.08 11.00 7.88
C ILE A 282 -4.70 9.75 8.53
N LEU A 283 -4.33 9.47 9.77
CA LEU A 283 -4.83 8.30 10.50
C LEU A 283 -6.33 8.37 10.75
N ASN A 284 -6.87 9.53 11.12
CA ASN A 284 -8.30 9.71 11.31
C ASN A 284 -9.06 9.42 10.02
N LEU A 285 -8.55 9.85 8.85
CA LEU A 285 -9.16 9.52 7.57
C LEU A 285 -9.18 8.00 7.30
N CYS A 286 -8.09 7.30 7.63
CA CYS A 286 -7.96 5.86 7.39
C CYS A 286 -8.70 4.98 8.44
N LEU A 287 -8.85 5.48 9.66
CA LEU A 287 -9.44 4.77 10.80
C LEU A 287 -10.90 5.17 11.07
N SER A 288 -11.45 6.07 10.26
CA SER A 288 -12.84 6.52 10.38
C SER A 288 -13.81 5.34 10.33
N ASP A 289 -14.84 5.41 11.18
CA ASP A 289 -15.92 4.44 11.17
C ASP A 289 -16.70 4.54 9.85
N GLY A 290 -17.11 3.41 9.31
CA GLY A 290 -17.91 3.31 8.09
C GLY A 290 -18.89 2.15 8.16
N PHE A 291 -19.57 1.87 7.05
CA PHE A 291 -20.43 0.70 6.91
C PHE A 291 -19.67 -0.60 6.63
N ASP A 292 -18.37 -0.48 6.33
CA ASP A 292 -17.54 -1.63 6.05
C ASP A 292 -17.29 -2.45 7.32
N MET A 293 -17.44 -3.77 7.18
CA MET A 293 -17.29 -4.73 8.27
C MET A 293 -15.88 -5.33 8.31
N PHE A 294 -15.05 -5.05 7.31
CA PHE A 294 -13.68 -5.52 7.24
C PHE A 294 -12.71 -4.56 7.94
N PRO A 295 -11.60 -5.07 8.53
CA PRO A 295 -10.57 -4.22 9.10
C PRO A 295 -9.70 -3.54 8.04
N THR A 296 -9.82 -3.96 6.78
CA THR A 296 -9.15 -3.39 5.61
C THR A 296 -9.68 -1.99 5.27
N LEU A 297 -8.90 -1.22 4.52
CA LEU A 297 -9.31 0.08 4.01
C LEU A 297 -10.08 -0.14 2.70
N LEU A 298 -11.33 0.35 2.65
CA LEU A 298 -12.16 0.38 1.45
C LEU A 298 -11.72 1.53 0.54
N VAL A 299 -11.44 1.23 -0.73
CA VAL A 299 -11.00 2.22 -1.72
C VAL A 299 -11.70 2.07 -3.06
N THR A 300 -11.70 3.15 -3.84
CA THR A 300 -12.12 3.13 -5.24
C THR A 300 -11.04 2.55 -6.14
N ASP A 301 -11.38 2.23 -7.39
CA ASP A 301 -10.39 1.79 -8.38
C ASP A 301 -9.40 2.91 -8.66
N GLY A 302 -8.16 2.56 -8.98
CA GLY A 302 -7.11 3.54 -9.24
C GLY A 302 -6.42 4.14 -8.00
N SER A 303 -6.76 3.75 -6.76
CA SER A 303 -6.39 4.55 -5.59
C SER A 303 -4.93 4.46 -5.10
N CYS A 304 -4.02 3.88 -5.88
CA CYS A 304 -2.64 3.59 -5.48
C CYS A 304 -1.65 3.83 -6.65
N MET A 305 -0.49 3.15 -6.69
CA MET A 305 0.44 3.24 -7.82
C MET A 305 -0.26 2.97 -9.16
N ILE A 306 -1.16 1.99 -9.17
CA ILE A 306 -2.08 1.74 -10.27
C ILE A 306 -3.17 2.81 -10.23
N ASP A 307 -2.95 3.92 -10.93
CA ASP A 307 -3.81 5.11 -10.93
C ASP A 307 -4.94 5.10 -11.98
N ARG A 308 -5.29 3.91 -12.47
CA ARG A 308 -6.30 3.70 -13.52
C ARG A 308 -7.17 2.50 -13.16
N ARG A 309 -8.34 2.40 -13.81
CA ARG A 309 -9.28 1.30 -13.59
C ARG A 309 -8.65 -0.04 -13.97
N MET A 310 -8.39 -0.89 -12.97
CA MET A 310 -7.73 -2.20 -13.12
C MET A 310 -8.43 -3.30 -12.32
N GLY A 311 -9.63 -3.04 -11.81
CA GLY A 311 -10.37 -3.97 -10.98
C GLY A 311 -9.80 -4.06 -9.56
N ILE A 312 -9.18 -2.99 -9.08
CA ILE A 312 -8.53 -2.94 -7.77
C ILE A 312 -9.33 -2.15 -6.73
N HIS A 313 -10.59 -1.81 -7.02
CA HIS A 313 -11.52 -1.27 -6.02
C HIS A 313 -11.82 -2.30 -4.92
N GLY A 314 -12.34 -1.85 -3.78
CA GLY A 314 -12.59 -2.74 -2.63
C GLY A 314 -11.40 -2.71 -1.67
N HIS A 315 -10.67 -3.83 -1.57
CA HIS A 315 -9.61 -4.02 -0.57
C HIS A 315 -8.30 -4.51 -1.22
N PRO A 316 -7.67 -3.72 -2.10
CA PRO A 316 -6.47 -4.15 -2.81
C PRO A 316 -5.29 -4.30 -1.84
N LEU A 317 -4.53 -5.39 -1.98
CA LEU A 317 -3.43 -5.76 -1.10
C LEU A 317 -2.39 -4.65 -0.94
N GLU A 318 -2.08 -3.92 -2.02
CA GLU A 318 -1.14 -2.79 -2.00
C GLU A 318 -1.52 -1.75 -0.93
N ILE A 319 -2.78 -1.30 -0.94
CA ILE A 319 -3.28 -0.36 0.07
C ILE A 319 -3.23 -1.00 1.45
N GLN A 320 -3.60 -2.28 1.60
CA GLN A 320 -3.64 -2.93 2.91
C GLN A 320 -2.24 -3.08 3.52
N ALA A 321 -1.24 -3.42 2.69
CA ALA A 321 0.15 -3.55 3.11
C ALA A 321 0.76 -2.19 3.48
N LEU A 322 0.52 -1.15 2.68
CA LEU A 322 0.95 0.22 2.98
C LEU A 322 0.24 0.78 4.22
N PHE A 323 -1.05 0.49 4.39
CA PHE A 323 -1.82 0.92 5.54
C PHE A 323 -1.29 0.28 6.83
N TYR A 324 -1.03 -1.02 6.80
CA TYR A 324 -0.39 -1.71 7.92
C TYR A 324 0.98 -1.12 8.24
N SER A 325 1.82 -0.88 7.23
CA SER A 325 3.15 -0.27 7.41
C SER A 325 3.05 1.14 8.01
N ALA A 326 2.17 2.00 7.49
CA ALA A 326 1.94 3.35 7.99
C ALA A 326 1.42 3.33 9.44
N LEU A 327 0.53 2.40 9.80
CA LEU A 327 0.05 2.24 11.19
C LEU A 327 1.19 1.86 12.14
N ARG A 328 2.09 0.96 11.72
CA ARG A 328 3.28 0.61 12.52
C ARG A 328 4.20 1.81 12.70
N CYS A 329 4.51 2.50 11.60
CA CYS A 329 5.34 3.70 11.62
C CYS A 329 4.74 4.78 12.52
N ALA A 330 3.44 5.03 12.41
CA ALA A 330 2.77 6.04 13.23
C ALA A 330 2.74 5.66 14.72
N ARG A 331 2.59 4.38 15.05
CA ARG A 331 2.64 3.94 16.45
C ARG A 331 3.97 4.27 17.12
N GLU A 332 5.07 4.23 16.37
CA GLU A 332 6.41 4.60 16.85
C GLU A 332 6.58 6.12 17.01
N MET A 333 5.93 6.93 16.16
CA MET A 333 6.14 8.37 16.08
C MET A 333 5.11 9.23 16.83
N VAL A 334 3.92 8.70 17.15
CA VAL A 334 2.87 9.49 17.82
C VAL A 334 3.25 9.71 19.28
N ASN A 335 3.34 10.98 19.70
CA ASN A 335 3.64 11.36 21.07
C ASN A 335 2.58 10.79 22.02
N ILE A 336 3.00 10.27 23.17
CA ILE A 336 2.10 9.71 24.19
C ILE A 336 1.63 10.85 25.11
N ASP A 337 0.40 11.31 24.91
CA ASP A 337 -0.29 12.31 25.72
C ASP A 337 -1.74 11.84 26.01
N ASP A 338 -2.46 12.53 26.90
CA ASP A 338 -3.83 12.13 27.25
C ASP A 338 -4.80 12.16 26.04
N GLY A 339 -4.51 12.97 25.02
CA GLY A 339 -5.28 13.03 23.78
C GLY A 339 -4.96 11.92 22.78
N SER A 340 -3.72 11.40 22.78
CA SER A 340 -3.26 10.38 21.83
C SER A 340 -3.44 8.94 22.30
N LYS A 341 -3.63 8.71 23.61
CA LYS A 341 -3.88 7.36 24.18
C LYS A 341 -4.99 6.60 23.46
N ASN A 342 -6.10 7.29 23.14
CA ASN A 342 -7.19 6.66 22.40
C ASN A 342 -6.77 6.29 20.97
N LEU A 343 -6.06 7.17 20.27
CA LEU A 343 -5.57 6.92 18.92
C LEU A 343 -4.61 5.72 18.90
N ILE A 344 -3.65 5.66 19.82
CA ILE A 344 -2.71 4.51 19.95
C ILE A 344 -3.46 3.20 20.18
N ARG A 345 -4.49 3.21 21.04
CA ARG A 345 -5.36 2.04 21.26
C ARG A 345 -6.08 1.62 19.97
N VAL A 346 -6.62 2.57 19.21
CA VAL A 346 -7.29 2.30 17.93
C VAL A 346 -6.29 1.74 16.90
N ILE A 347 -5.09 2.32 16.81
CA ILE A 347 -3.99 1.81 15.95
C ILE A 347 -3.68 0.36 16.29
N ASN A 348 -3.45 0.04 17.57
CA ASN A 348 -3.13 -1.32 18.01
C ASN A 348 -4.26 -2.31 17.69
N ASN A 349 -5.51 -1.93 17.96
CA ASN A 349 -6.66 -2.76 17.62
C ASN A 349 -6.75 -3.02 16.11
N ARG A 350 -6.53 -1.99 15.29
CA ARG A 350 -6.56 -2.10 13.83
C ARG A 350 -5.41 -2.95 13.29
N LEU A 351 -4.18 -2.73 13.76
CA LEU A 351 -3.01 -3.56 13.42
C LEU A 351 -3.26 -5.04 13.71
N SER A 352 -3.85 -5.33 14.88
CA SER A 352 -4.18 -6.68 15.32
C SER A 352 -5.28 -7.34 14.46
N ALA A 353 -6.30 -6.58 14.06
CA ALA A 353 -7.37 -7.08 13.20
C ALA A 353 -6.91 -7.27 11.74
N LEU A 354 -6.16 -6.31 11.21
CA LEU A 354 -5.66 -6.30 9.83
C LEU A 354 -4.64 -7.42 9.61
N SER A 355 -3.68 -7.60 10.53
CA SER A 355 -2.70 -8.70 10.46
C SER A 355 -3.37 -10.07 10.42
N PHE A 356 -4.34 -10.32 11.31
CA PHE A 356 -5.11 -11.57 11.27
C PHE A 356 -5.86 -11.74 9.95
N HIS A 357 -6.56 -10.71 9.49
CA HIS A 357 -7.38 -10.77 8.29
C HIS A 357 -6.54 -11.06 7.03
N ILE A 358 -5.44 -10.35 6.83
CA ILE A 358 -4.56 -10.55 5.67
C ILE A 358 -3.87 -11.93 5.74
N ARG A 359 -3.28 -12.30 6.89
CA ARG A 359 -2.56 -13.57 7.02
C ARG A 359 -3.47 -14.79 6.80
N GLU A 360 -4.73 -14.72 7.23
CA GLU A 360 -5.68 -15.84 7.12
C GLU A 360 -6.39 -15.90 5.77
N TYR A 361 -6.89 -14.76 5.27
CA TYR A 361 -7.84 -14.75 4.16
C TYR A 361 -7.24 -14.31 2.82
N TYR A 362 -6.08 -13.64 2.82
CA TYR A 362 -5.41 -13.26 1.58
C TYR A 362 -4.35 -14.28 1.17
N TRP A 363 -3.85 -15.10 2.08
CA TRP A 363 -2.83 -16.08 1.77
C TRP A 363 -3.37 -17.20 0.87
N VAL A 364 -2.65 -17.50 -0.21
CA VAL A 364 -2.87 -18.67 -1.06
C VAL A 364 -1.57 -19.44 -1.26
N ASP A 365 -1.67 -20.74 -1.07
CA ASP A 365 -0.71 -21.76 -1.46
C ASP A 365 -1.50 -22.95 -2.07
N MET A 366 -0.81 -23.98 -2.57
CA MET A 366 -1.48 -25.15 -3.15
C MET A 366 -2.51 -25.78 -2.20
N LYS A 367 -2.23 -25.80 -0.90
CA LYS A 367 -3.14 -26.35 0.10
C LYS A 367 -4.39 -25.49 0.26
N LYS A 368 -4.23 -24.17 0.35
CA LYS A 368 -5.35 -23.23 0.50
C LYS A 368 -6.20 -23.16 -0.77
N ILE A 369 -5.60 -23.23 -1.96
CA ILE A 369 -6.36 -23.31 -3.22
C ILE A 369 -7.22 -24.57 -3.26
N ASN A 370 -6.69 -25.73 -2.85
CA ASN A 370 -7.47 -26.96 -2.75
C ASN A 370 -8.57 -26.88 -1.68
N GLU A 371 -8.36 -26.10 -0.60
CA GLU A 371 -9.41 -25.80 0.38
C GLU A 371 -10.54 -24.98 -0.25
N ILE A 372 -10.20 -23.87 -0.93
CA ILE A 372 -11.17 -22.97 -1.60
C ILE A 372 -11.94 -23.72 -2.70
N TYR A 373 -11.26 -24.58 -3.46
CA TYR A 373 -11.88 -25.42 -4.50
C TYR A 373 -12.98 -26.34 -3.94
N ARG A 374 -12.94 -26.64 -2.64
CA ARG A 374 -13.89 -27.53 -1.95
C ARG A 374 -14.87 -26.76 -1.08
N TYR A 375 -14.90 -25.42 -1.16
CA TYR A 375 -15.86 -24.62 -0.41
C TYR A 375 -17.29 -25.01 -0.74
N LYS A 376 -18.12 -25.03 0.31
CA LYS A 376 -19.56 -24.99 0.14
C LYS A 376 -19.97 -23.52 0.04
N THR A 377 -21.00 -23.26 -0.74
CA THR A 377 -21.57 -21.94 -0.92
C THR A 377 -22.80 -21.78 -0.03
N GLU A 378 -23.25 -20.53 0.14
CA GLU A 378 -24.44 -20.18 0.93
C GLU A 378 -24.34 -20.62 2.40
N GLU A 379 -23.13 -20.58 2.96
CA GLU A 379 -22.90 -20.86 4.38
C GLU A 379 -23.37 -19.69 5.24
N TYR A 380 -24.39 -19.92 6.08
CA TYR A 380 -24.93 -18.93 7.01
C TYR A 380 -24.72 -19.36 8.46
N SER A 381 -23.53 -19.07 9.01
CA SER A 381 -23.23 -19.29 10.43
C SER A 381 -21.96 -18.55 10.87
N HIS A 382 -21.75 -18.40 12.18
CA HIS A 382 -20.48 -17.90 12.73
C HIS A 382 -19.30 -18.86 12.52
N ASP A 383 -19.60 -20.15 12.30
CA ASP A 383 -18.63 -21.22 12.08
C ASP A 383 -18.40 -21.51 10.59
N ALA A 384 -18.87 -20.62 9.70
CA ALA A 384 -18.68 -20.74 8.26
C ALA A 384 -17.18 -20.79 7.91
N ILE A 385 -16.83 -21.75 7.05
CA ILE A 385 -15.50 -21.88 6.46
C ILE A 385 -15.39 -20.86 5.33
N ASN A 386 -16.39 -20.83 4.44
CA ASN A 386 -16.45 -19.89 3.33
C ASN A 386 -17.09 -18.55 3.76
N LYS A 387 -16.37 -17.79 4.59
CA LYS A 387 -16.88 -16.56 5.22
C LYS A 387 -17.29 -15.46 4.25
N PHE A 388 -16.76 -15.48 3.03
CA PHE A 388 -16.98 -14.47 2.02
C PHE A 388 -17.89 -14.97 0.90
N ASN A 389 -18.46 -16.17 1.02
CA ASN A 389 -19.27 -16.81 -0.03
C ASN A 389 -18.57 -16.85 -1.40
N ILE A 390 -17.28 -17.22 -1.41
CA ILE A 390 -16.50 -17.37 -2.63
C ILE A 390 -17.00 -18.59 -3.38
N TYR A 391 -17.35 -18.40 -4.65
CA TYR A 391 -17.70 -19.49 -5.57
C TYR A 391 -16.41 -20.16 -6.05
N PRO A 392 -16.22 -21.48 -5.88
CA PRO A 392 -15.01 -22.19 -6.32
C PRO A 392 -14.66 -21.97 -7.80
N GLU A 393 -15.66 -21.71 -8.63
CA GLU A 393 -15.53 -21.43 -10.06
C GLU A 393 -14.76 -20.12 -10.36
N GLN A 394 -14.53 -19.27 -9.35
CA GLN A 394 -13.68 -18.08 -9.48
C GLN A 394 -12.18 -18.41 -9.50
N ILE A 395 -11.77 -19.61 -9.09
CA ILE A 395 -10.37 -20.02 -9.18
C ILE A 395 -10.00 -20.07 -10.68
N PRO A 396 -9.10 -19.19 -11.15
CA PRO A 396 -8.83 -19.12 -12.56
C PRO A 396 -7.99 -20.33 -13.01
N SER A 397 -8.20 -20.78 -14.25
CA SER A 397 -7.58 -21.99 -14.78
C SER A 397 -6.05 -21.96 -14.75
N TRP A 398 -5.44 -20.77 -14.87
CA TRP A 398 -3.99 -20.62 -14.82
C TRP A 398 -3.38 -20.85 -13.43
N LEU A 399 -4.14 -20.65 -12.34
CA LEU A 399 -3.57 -20.56 -10.99
C LEU A 399 -3.04 -21.90 -10.48
N ALA A 400 -3.81 -22.97 -10.66
CA ALA A 400 -3.43 -24.30 -10.16
C ALA A 400 -2.13 -24.80 -10.82
N ASP A 401 -1.93 -24.53 -12.11
CA ASP A 401 -0.72 -24.90 -12.85
C ASP A 401 0.43 -23.92 -12.57
N TRP A 402 0.11 -22.67 -12.24
CA TRP A 402 1.11 -21.64 -12.00
C TRP A 402 1.70 -21.68 -10.60
N ILE A 403 0.93 -22.03 -9.57
CA ILE A 403 1.45 -22.04 -8.19
C ILE A 403 2.41 -23.22 -7.93
N PRO A 404 3.60 -23.01 -7.34
CA PRO A 404 4.55 -24.08 -7.06
C PRO A 404 4.12 -24.91 -5.84
N GLU A 405 4.67 -26.13 -5.71
CA GLU A 405 4.44 -26.98 -4.53
C GLU A 405 4.94 -26.34 -3.23
N LYS A 406 6.07 -25.62 -3.30
CA LYS A 406 6.67 -24.87 -2.20
C LYS A 406 6.65 -23.39 -2.52
N GLY A 407 5.68 -22.68 -1.96
CA GLY A 407 5.52 -21.25 -2.16
C GLY A 407 4.07 -20.84 -2.00
N GLY A 408 3.83 -19.54 -2.05
CA GLY A 408 2.51 -18.95 -1.95
C GLY A 408 2.62 -17.45 -1.94
N TYR A 409 1.49 -16.76 -1.97
CA TYR A 409 1.44 -15.31 -1.97
C TYR A 409 0.16 -14.80 -1.33
N LEU A 410 0.12 -13.50 -1.07
CA LEU A 410 -1.11 -12.80 -0.71
C LEU A 410 -1.81 -12.36 -2.01
N ILE A 411 -3.06 -12.76 -2.19
CA ILE A 411 -3.89 -12.41 -3.34
C ILE A 411 -4.09 -10.89 -3.48
N GLY A 412 -4.49 -10.45 -4.67
CA GLY A 412 -4.64 -9.03 -4.98
C GLY A 412 -5.77 -8.34 -4.24
N ASN A 413 -6.89 -9.02 -4.01
CA ASN A 413 -8.10 -8.40 -3.44
C ASN A 413 -9.05 -9.45 -2.86
N LEU A 414 -9.84 -9.06 -1.86
CA LEU A 414 -10.88 -9.88 -1.27
C LEU A 414 -12.11 -9.03 -0.93
N GLN A 415 -13.27 -9.43 -1.43
CA GLN A 415 -14.55 -8.73 -1.28
C GLN A 415 -15.68 -9.75 -1.02
N PRO A 416 -16.89 -9.30 -0.61
CA PRO A 416 -18.04 -10.18 -0.54
C PRO A 416 -18.29 -10.85 -1.90
N ALA A 417 -18.26 -12.19 -1.90
CA ALA A 417 -18.41 -13.06 -3.07
C ALA A 417 -17.39 -12.84 -4.20
N HIS A 418 -16.23 -12.21 -3.93
CA HIS A 418 -15.22 -11.97 -4.96
C HIS A 418 -13.78 -12.08 -4.43
N MET A 419 -12.94 -12.85 -5.13
CA MET A 419 -11.54 -13.03 -4.81
C MET A 419 -10.67 -12.77 -6.06
N ASP A 420 -9.79 -11.78 -6.00
CA ASP A 420 -8.85 -11.48 -7.10
C ASP A 420 -7.53 -12.21 -6.88
N PHE A 421 -7.37 -13.34 -7.58
CA PHE A 421 -6.19 -14.18 -7.46
C PHE A 421 -4.94 -13.61 -8.14
N ARG A 422 -4.96 -12.45 -8.80
CA ARG A 422 -3.73 -11.90 -9.40
C ARG A 422 -2.66 -11.65 -8.33
N PHE A 423 -1.41 -11.95 -8.67
CA PHE A 423 -0.25 -11.59 -7.87
C PHE A 423 0.06 -10.10 -8.08
N PHE A 424 0.24 -9.34 -7.00
CA PHE A 424 0.66 -7.93 -7.05
C PHE A 424 1.98 -7.78 -6.29
N SER A 425 3.01 -7.30 -7.00
CA SER A 425 4.38 -7.25 -6.46
C SER A 425 4.48 -6.33 -5.25
N LEU A 426 4.07 -5.06 -5.38
CA LEU A 426 4.26 -4.07 -4.32
C LEU A 426 3.58 -4.51 -3.01
N GLY A 427 2.33 -4.98 -3.07
CA GLY A 427 1.60 -5.47 -1.90
C GLY A 427 2.29 -6.66 -1.21
N ASN A 428 2.77 -7.65 -1.97
CA ASN A 428 3.49 -8.80 -1.41
C ASN A 428 4.85 -8.40 -0.81
N LEU A 429 5.60 -7.53 -1.49
CA LEU A 429 6.90 -7.05 -1.01
C LEU A 429 6.75 -6.22 0.26
N TRP A 430 5.76 -5.33 0.32
CA TRP A 430 5.49 -4.56 1.54
C TRP A 430 4.93 -5.40 2.67
N ALA A 431 4.22 -6.48 2.36
CA ALA A 431 3.81 -7.43 3.39
C ALA A 431 5.01 -8.13 4.04
N ILE A 432 6.08 -8.41 3.28
CA ILE A 432 7.37 -8.88 3.81
C ILE A 432 8.04 -7.75 4.62
N VAL A 433 8.28 -6.59 4.01
CA VAL A 433 9.04 -5.48 4.61
C VAL A 433 8.47 -5.04 5.96
N SER A 434 7.15 -4.98 6.08
CA SER A 434 6.46 -4.54 7.30
C SER A 434 6.18 -5.66 8.32
N SER A 435 6.59 -6.91 8.06
CA SER A 435 6.18 -8.11 8.80
C SER A 435 4.66 -8.29 8.92
N LEU A 436 3.91 -7.88 7.89
CA LEU A 436 2.49 -8.25 7.77
C LEU A 436 2.33 -9.73 7.43
N ALA A 437 3.19 -10.25 6.54
CA ALA A 437 3.30 -11.69 6.28
C ALA A 437 4.08 -12.35 7.42
N THR A 438 3.67 -13.56 7.84
CA THR A 438 4.47 -14.35 8.79
C THR A 438 5.81 -14.74 8.16
N PRO A 439 6.83 -15.15 8.94
CA PRO A 439 8.12 -15.59 8.37
C PRO A 439 7.97 -16.69 7.31
N LYS A 440 7.08 -17.66 7.57
CA LYS A 440 6.76 -18.73 6.62
C LYS A 440 6.09 -18.22 5.34
N GLN A 441 5.17 -17.25 5.46
CA GLN A 441 4.51 -16.65 4.29
C GLN A 441 5.50 -15.80 3.48
N ALA A 442 6.35 -15.04 4.14
CA ALA A 442 7.40 -14.23 3.53
C ALA A 442 8.40 -15.10 2.75
N GLU A 443 8.85 -16.21 3.35
CA GLU A 443 9.65 -17.22 2.66
C GLU A 443 8.91 -17.82 1.46
N GLY A 444 7.62 -18.15 1.64
CA GLY A 444 6.76 -18.66 0.56
C GLY A 444 6.62 -17.70 -0.62
N ILE A 445 6.54 -16.39 -0.38
CA ILE A 445 6.50 -15.35 -1.41
C ILE A 445 7.82 -15.32 -2.19
N LEU A 446 8.96 -15.30 -1.50
CA LEU A 446 10.26 -15.28 -2.19
C LEU A 446 10.53 -16.59 -2.95
N ASN A 447 10.10 -17.74 -2.42
CA ASN A 447 10.17 -19.02 -3.12
C ASN A 447 9.30 -19.04 -4.38
N LEU A 448 8.10 -18.43 -4.33
CA LEU A 448 7.27 -18.24 -5.51
C LEU A 448 7.98 -17.36 -6.56
N ILE A 449 8.51 -16.20 -6.15
CA ILE A 449 9.21 -15.27 -7.06
C ILE A 449 10.42 -15.95 -7.71
N GLU A 450 11.21 -16.71 -6.95
CA GLU A 450 12.34 -17.46 -7.48
C GLU A 450 11.90 -18.58 -8.44
N THR A 451 10.88 -19.35 -8.06
CA THR A 451 10.39 -20.47 -8.90
C THR A 451 9.72 -19.97 -10.18
N LYS A 452 9.06 -18.82 -10.12
CA LYS A 452 8.37 -18.17 -11.24
C LYS A 452 9.13 -16.94 -11.73
N TRP A 453 10.46 -17.01 -11.66
CA TRP A 453 11.36 -15.90 -12.01
C TRP A 453 11.07 -15.34 -13.41
N ASP A 454 10.89 -16.21 -14.40
CA ASP A 454 10.66 -15.80 -15.79
C ASP A 454 9.32 -15.10 -16.02
N ASP A 455 8.32 -15.33 -15.14
CA ASP A 455 7.01 -14.67 -15.20
C ASP A 455 7.01 -13.35 -14.39
N ILE A 456 7.58 -13.35 -13.17
CA ILE A 456 7.49 -12.21 -12.23
C ILE A 456 8.64 -11.22 -12.41
N VAL A 457 9.87 -11.72 -12.53
CA VAL A 457 11.06 -10.89 -12.74
C VAL A 457 11.30 -10.67 -14.23
N ALA A 458 11.12 -11.73 -15.02
CA ALA A 458 11.29 -11.73 -16.46
C ALA A 458 12.64 -11.15 -16.91
N ASN A 459 12.69 -10.46 -18.06
CA ASN A 459 13.90 -9.79 -18.54
C ASN A 459 14.09 -8.38 -17.96
N MET A 460 13.10 -7.89 -17.19
CA MET A 460 13.08 -6.58 -16.57
C MET A 460 12.28 -6.64 -15.27
N PRO A 461 12.95 -6.64 -14.09
CA PRO A 461 12.27 -6.61 -12.80
C PRO A 461 11.48 -5.30 -12.63
N LEU A 462 10.32 -5.28 -11.99
CA LEU A 462 9.44 -6.43 -11.70
C LEU A 462 8.12 -6.25 -12.40
N LYS A 463 7.41 -7.35 -12.69
CA LYS A 463 6.00 -7.26 -13.04
C LYS A 463 5.21 -6.57 -11.94
N ILE A 464 4.42 -5.57 -12.29
CA ILE A 464 3.54 -4.90 -11.32
C ILE A 464 2.45 -5.84 -10.80
N CYS A 465 1.87 -6.63 -11.72
CA CYS A 465 0.96 -7.72 -11.41
C CYS A 465 1.13 -8.90 -12.38
N TYR A 466 0.62 -10.07 -12.01
CA TYR A 466 0.57 -11.25 -12.87
C TYR A 466 -0.70 -12.08 -12.61
N PRO A 467 -1.34 -12.64 -13.66
CA PRO A 467 -1.11 -12.36 -15.08
C PRO A 467 -1.75 -11.04 -15.52
N ALA A 468 -1.59 -10.68 -16.80
CA ALA A 468 -2.37 -9.61 -17.42
C ALA A 468 -3.82 -10.07 -17.68
N LEU A 469 -4.75 -9.12 -17.62
CA LEU A 469 -6.11 -9.26 -18.10
C LEU A 469 -6.12 -9.24 -19.63
N GLU A 470 -6.77 -10.22 -20.25
CA GLU A 470 -6.85 -10.36 -21.71
C GLU A 470 -8.30 -10.37 -22.22
N TYR A 471 -8.48 -10.15 -23.53
CA TYR A 471 -9.77 -10.26 -24.23
C TYR A 471 -10.95 -9.58 -23.49
N GLU A 472 -11.98 -10.34 -23.10
CA GLU A 472 -13.17 -9.83 -22.44
C GLU A 472 -12.91 -9.36 -21.01
N GLU A 473 -11.97 -9.97 -20.28
CA GLU A 473 -11.60 -9.50 -18.94
C GLU A 473 -11.02 -8.09 -19.03
N TRP A 474 -10.12 -7.85 -19.99
CA TRP A 474 -9.59 -6.51 -20.24
C TRP A 474 -10.71 -5.52 -20.58
N ARG A 475 -11.63 -5.89 -21.49
CA ARG A 475 -12.74 -5.00 -21.89
C ARG A 475 -13.63 -4.63 -20.70
N ILE A 476 -14.03 -5.61 -19.91
CA ILE A 476 -14.99 -5.46 -18.80
C ILE A 476 -14.35 -4.74 -17.61
N ILE A 477 -13.19 -5.21 -17.17
CA ILE A 477 -12.55 -4.75 -15.93
C ILE A 477 -11.94 -3.36 -16.14
N THR A 478 -11.18 -3.17 -17.23
CA THR A 478 -10.51 -1.88 -17.47
C THR A 478 -11.44 -0.86 -18.16
N GLY A 479 -12.53 -1.30 -18.77
CA GLY A 479 -13.37 -0.45 -19.62
C GLY A 479 -12.72 -0.14 -20.98
N CYS A 480 -12.00 -1.11 -21.54
CA CYS A 480 -11.24 -0.97 -22.79
C CYS A 480 -10.14 0.11 -22.72
N ASP A 481 -9.45 0.22 -21.59
CA ASP A 481 -8.42 1.24 -21.39
C ASP A 481 -7.21 1.00 -22.33
N PRO A 482 -6.95 1.90 -23.29
CA PRO A 482 -5.92 1.69 -24.31
C PRO A 482 -4.48 1.81 -23.78
N LYS A 483 -4.26 2.35 -22.58
CA LYS A 483 -2.93 2.39 -21.93
C LYS A 483 -2.62 1.06 -21.23
N ASN A 484 -3.65 0.35 -20.77
CA ASN A 484 -3.57 -0.91 -20.04
C ASN A 484 -3.89 -2.13 -20.92
N THR A 485 -3.41 -2.15 -22.17
CA THR A 485 -3.48 -3.35 -23.00
C THR A 485 -2.77 -4.53 -22.35
N PRO A 486 -3.06 -5.79 -22.72
CA PRO A 486 -2.39 -6.95 -22.15
C PRO A 486 -0.87 -6.82 -22.13
N TRP A 487 -0.28 -7.04 -20.95
CA TRP A 487 1.16 -6.95 -20.70
C TRP A 487 1.76 -5.55 -20.93
N SER A 488 0.98 -4.50 -20.67
CA SER A 488 1.40 -3.10 -20.80
C SER A 488 1.00 -2.27 -19.58
N TYR A 489 1.86 -1.32 -19.21
CA TYR A 489 1.63 -0.36 -18.12
C TYR A 489 1.19 -1.08 -16.82
N HIS A 490 0.00 -0.82 -16.26
CA HIS A 490 -0.46 -1.48 -15.05
C HIS A 490 -0.93 -2.93 -15.28
N ASN A 491 -1.29 -3.29 -16.51
CA ASN A 491 -1.84 -4.60 -16.84
C ASN A 491 -0.72 -5.59 -17.19
N GLY A 492 0.10 -5.95 -16.20
CA GLY A 492 1.21 -6.88 -16.37
C GLY A 492 2.47 -6.28 -17.02
N GLY A 493 2.63 -4.96 -16.99
CA GLY A 493 3.89 -4.30 -17.35
C GLY A 493 5.00 -4.59 -16.33
N SER A 494 6.25 -4.46 -16.77
CA SER A 494 7.45 -4.54 -15.95
C SER A 494 7.90 -3.14 -15.54
N TRP A 495 8.05 -2.90 -14.24
CA TRP A 495 8.32 -1.60 -13.64
C TRP A 495 9.65 -1.61 -12.88
N PRO A 496 10.72 -1.01 -13.44
CA PRO A 496 12.04 -0.96 -12.80
C PRO A 496 12.03 -0.33 -11.40
N THR A 497 11.12 0.61 -11.14
CA THR A 497 10.98 1.22 -9.81
C THR A 497 10.66 0.21 -8.70
N LEU A 498 10.15 -0.99 -9.01
CA LEU A 498 9.83 -2.01 -7.99
C LEU A 498 11.08 -2.74 -7.43
N LEU A 499 12.25 -2.48 -8.02
CA LEU A 499 13.49 -3.16 -7.69
C LEU A 499 13.97 -2.86 -6.25
N TRP A 500 13.72 -1.65 -5.73
CA TRP A 500 14.20 -1.29 -4.39
C TRP A 500 13.36 -1.96 -3.29
N GLN A 501 12.05 -2.10 -3.49
CA GLN A 501 11.18 -2.86 -2.58
C GLN A 501 11.53 -4.34 -2.60
N PHE A 502 11.86 -4.89 -3.78
CA PHE A 502 12.34 -6.27 -3.89
C PHE A 502 13.65 -6.47 -3.16
N THR A 503 14.57 -5.52 -3.32
CA THR A 503 15.86 -5.51 -2.62
C THR A 503 15.66 -5.50 -1.11
N LEU A 504 14.79 -4.64 -0.58
CA LEU A 504 14.46 -4.61 0.86
C LEU A 504 13.89 -5.94 1.35
N ALA A 505 12.91 -6.51 0.63
CA ALA A 505 12.32 -7.79 1.00
C ALA A 505 13.35 -8.94 1.00
N CYS A 506 14.25 -8.95 0.02
CA CYS A 506 15.34 -9.91 -0.08
C CYS A 506 16.35 -9.76 1.08
N ILE A 507 16.77 -8.53 1.40
CA ILE A 507 17.68 -8.26 2.52
C ILE A 507 17.05 -8.70 3.83
N LYS A 508 15.78 -8.33 4.09
CA LYS A 508 15.04 -8.72 5.30
C LYS A 508 15.07 -10.23 5.52
N MET A 509 14.88 -10.99 4.44
CA MET A 509 14.78 -12.45 4.50
C MET A 509 16.14 -13.17 4.37
N GLY A 510 17.26 -12.44 4.40
CA GLY A 510 18.58 -13.04 4.27
C GLY A 510 18.88 -13.63 2.89
N ARG A 511 18.21 -13.13 1.85
CA ARG A 511 18.33 -13.58 0.45
C ARG A 511 18.82 -12.49 -0.52
N PRO A 512 19.91 -11.77 -0.22
CA PRO A 512 20.39 -10.68 -1.07
C PRO A 512 20.88 -11.16 -2.45
N ASP A 513 21.15 -12.45 -2.63
CA ASP A 513 21.50 -13.07 -3.91
C ASP A 513 20.42 -12.86 -4.99
N LEU A 514 19.14 -12.98 -4.62
CA LEU A 514 18.03 -12.71 -5.54
C LEU A 514 18.02 -11.26 -6.01
N ALA A 515 18.19 -10.33 -5.08
CA ALA A 515 18.22 -8.91 -5.37
C ALA A 515 19.44 -8.55 -6.25
N ARG A 516 20.63 -9.09 -5.97
CA ARG A 516 21.82 -8.92 -6.83
C ARG A 516 21.56 -9.40 -8.25
N ARG A 517 20.96 -10.59 -8.42
CA ARG A 517 20.60 -11.12 -9.74
C ARG A 517 19.65 -10.19 -10.50
N ALA A 518 18.66 -9.59 -9.82
CA ALA A 518 17.73 -8.65 -10.44
C ALA A 518 18.43 -7.30 -10.79
N VAL A 519 19.27 -6.78 -9.90
CA VAL A 519 20.03 -5.54 -10.12
C VAL A 519 20.99 -5.67 -11.29
N GLU A 520 21.74 -6.78 -11.38
CA GLU A 520 22.64 -7.05 -12.50
C GLU A 520 21.91 -7.15 -13.85
N ALA A 521 20.64 -7.59 -13.85
CA ALA A 521 19.84 -7.68 -15.06
C ALA A 521 19.42 -6.29 -15.57
N VAL A 522 19.10 -5.35 -14.67
CA VAL A 522 18.72 -3.98 -15.05
C VAL A 522 19.93 -3.10 -15.36
N GLU A 523 21.04 -3.27 -14.65
CA GLU A 523 22.25 -2.45 -14.82
C GLU A 523 22.80 -2.54 -16.25
N LYS A 524 22.61 -3.69 -16.90
CA LYS A 524 23.01 -3.96 -18.29
C LYS A 524 22.12 -3.29 -19.35
N LYS A 525 20.97 -2.72 -18.98
CA LYS A 525 19.94 -2.27 -19.93
C LYS A 525 19.44 -0.86 -19.70
N LEU A 526 19.24 -0.44 -18.45
CA LEU A 526 18.53 0.80 -18.15
C LEU A 526 19.21 2.03 -18.77
N SER A 527 20.54 2.11 -18.69
CA SER A 527 21.31 3.20 -19.31
C SER A 527 21.12 3.25 -20.83
N ASP A 528 21.31 2.10 -21.51
CA ASP A 528 21.17 1.98 -22.96
C ASP A 528 19.75 2.32 -23.45
N ASP A 529 18.74 1.93 -22.67
CA ASP A 529 17.32 2.20 -22.93
C ASP A 529 16.87 3.59 -22.47
N LYS A 530 17.78 4.41 -21.90
CA LYS A 530 17.52 5.77 -21.40
C LYS A 530 16.49 5.83 -20.26
N TRP A 531 16.61 4.90 -19.32
CA TRP A 531 15.87 4.85 -18.06
C TRP A 531 14.34 4.95 -18.21
N PRO A 532 13.69 4.00 -18.92
CA PRO A 532 12.25 4.05 -19.13
C PRO A 532 11.43 3.93 -17.84
N GLU A 533 10.25 4.54 -17.84
CA GLU A 533 9.21 4.38 -16.83
C GLU A 533 8.78 2.91 -16.65
N TYR A 534 8.50 2.20 -17.75
CA TYR A 534 8.08 0.79 -17.73
C TYR A 534 8.42 0.06 -19.03
N TYR A 535 8.29 -1.27 -19.00
CA TYR A 535 8.51 -2.19 -20.11
C TYR A 535 7.28 -3.07 -20.34
N ASP A 536 7.00 -3.35 -21.60
CA ASP A 536 5.85 -4.14 -22.05
C ASP A 536 6.25 -5.56 -22.45
N THR A 537 5.24 -6.34 -22.83
CA THR A 537 5.25 -7.77 -23.19
C THR A 537 5.35 -8.69 -21.99
N ARG A 538 4.89 -9.93 -22.17
CA ARG A 538 4.92 -10.96 -21.12
C ARG A 538 6.28 -11.06 -20.44
N ASN A 539 7.37 -10.97 -21.20
CA ASN A 539 8.72 -11.12 -20.66
C ASN A 539 9.47 -9.79 -20.50
N GLY A 540 8.81 -8.64 -20.59
CA GLY A 540 9.44 -7.32 -20.37
C GLY A 540 10.52 -6.96 -21.39
N ARG A 541 10.35 -7.34 -22.67
CA ARG A 541 11.36 -7.17 -23.72
C ARG A 541 11.33 -5.82 -24.42
N PHE A 542 10.18 -5.17 -24.47
CA PHE A 542 10.03 -3.90 -25.18
C PHE A 542 9.93 -2.77 -24.17
N ILE A 543 10.55 -1.63 -24.49
CA ILE A 543 10.27 -0.38 -23.79
C ILE A 543 8.77 -0.11 -23.90
N GLY A 544 8.16 0.36 -22.80
CA GLY A 544 6.73 0.53 -22.71
C GLY A 544 6.18 1.45 -23.80
N LYS A 545 5.00 1.10 -24.34
CA LYS A 545 4.38 1.75 -25.50
C LYS A 545 4.24 3.26 -25.37
N GLN A 546 4.00 3.74 -24.16
CA GLN A 546 3.92 5.16 -23.81
C GLN A 546 4.82 5.48 -22.61
N SER A 547 5.91 4.73 -22.45
CA SER A 547 6.87 4.95 -21.37
C SER A 547 7.61 6.26 -21.61
N ARG A 548 7.65 7.12 -20.60
CA ARG A 548 8.61 8.23 -20.59
C ARG A 548 10.02 7.71 -20.40
N LEU A 549 10.98 8.42 -20.98
CA LEU A 549 12.40 8.18 -20.73
C LEU A 549 12.86 9.03 -19.55
N TYR A 550 14.01 8.69 -18.97
CA TYR A 550 14.58 9.40 -17.83
C TYR A 550 13.58 9.57 -16.68
N GLN A 551 12.81 8.51 -16.42
CA GLN A 551 11.83 8.50 -15.35
C GLN A 551 12.56 8.41 -14.00
N THR A 552 12.29 9.36 -13.13
CA THR A 552 13.09 9.59 -11.92
C THR A 552 13.02 8.43 -10.94
N TRP A 553 11.85 7.81 -10.72
CA TRP A 553 11.74 6.67 -9.80
C TRP A 553 12.44 5.40 -10.30
N THR A 554 12.68 5.27 -11.62
CA THR A 554 13.41 4.14 -12.21
C THR A 554 14.89 4.31 -11.87
N ILE A 555 15.40 5.52 -12.06
CA ILE A 555 16.77 5.92 -11.73
C ILE A 555 17.01 5.77 -10.22
N ALA A 556 16.13 6.35 -9.40
CA ALA A 556 16.24 6.35 -7.95
C ALA A 556 16.04 4.95 -7.34
N GLY A 557 15.15 4.13 -7.90
CA GLY A 557 14.96 2.74 -7.50
C GLY A 557 16.20 1.89 -7.77
N PHE A 558 16.87 2.08 -8.91
CA PHE A 558 18.16 1.45 -9.20
C PHE A 558 19.25 1.85 -8.19
N LEU A 559 19.45 3.17 -7.98
CA LEU A 559 20.44 3.68 -7.03
C LEU A 559 20.20 3.16 -5.61
N SER A 560 18.96 3.26 -5.12
CA SER A 560 18.59 2.77 -3.79
C SER A 560 18.88 1.29 -3.64
N SER A 561 18.59 0.47 -4.66
CA SER A 561 18.85 -0.97 -4.63
C SER A 561 20.34 -1.29 -4.53
N LYS A 562 21.18 -0.60 -5.31
CA LYS A 562 22.65 -0.76 -5.27
C LYS A 562 23.20 -0.40 -3.89
N MET A 563 22.82 0.76 -3.36
CA MET A 563 23.30 1.24 -2.07
C MET A 563 22.85 0.34 -0.90
N LEU A 564 21.62 -0.19 -0.95
CA LEU A 564 21.12 -1.14 0.05
C LEU A 564 21.81 -2.51 -0.03
N LEU A 565 22.21 -2.97 -1.22
CA LEU A 565 22.95 -4.22 -1.37
C LEU A 565 24.40 -4.12 -0.88
N ASP A 566 25.02 -2.95 -1.05
CA ASP A 566 26.37 -2.67 -0.57
C ASP A 566 26.40 -2.48 0.95
N CYS A 567 25.34 -1.90 1.53
CA CYS A 567 25.18 -1.64 2.96
C CYS A 567 23.83 -2.17 3.49
N PRO A 568 23.65 -3.50 3.65
CA PRO A 568 22.36 -4.11 4.03
C PRO A 568 21.81 -3.66 5.39
N GLU A 569 22.67 -3.24 6.31
CA GLU A 569 22.28 -2.68 7.60
C GLU A 569 21.38 -1.45 7.46
N MET A 570 21.55 -0.69 6.37
CA MET A 570 20.72 0.47 6.06
C MET A 570 19.29 0.08 5.70
N ALA A 571 18.98 -1.17 5.35
CA ALA A 571 17.61 -1.60 5.05
C ALA A 571 16.67 -1.53 6.27
N SER A 572 17.23 -1.57 7.49
CA SER A 572 16.49 -1.45 8.77
C SER A 572 15.64 -0.17 8.91
N ILE A 573 15.94 0.86 8.12
CA ILE A 573 15.22 2.15 8.09
C ILE A 573 13.76 1.99 7.65
N LEU A 574 13.47 1.02 6.80
CA LEU A 574 12.14 0.77 6.21
C LEU A 574 11.55 -0.58 6.62
N ILE A 575 12.39 -1.49 7.12
CA ILE A 575 11.94 -2.79 7.61
C ILE A 575 11.40 -2.67 9.04
N CYS A 576 10.39 -3.48 9.35
CA CYS A 576 9.90 -3.66 10.71
C CYS A 576 10.04 -5.13 11.12
N ASP A 577 10.48 -5.44 12.33
CA ASP A 577 10.53 -6.83 12.83
C ASP A 577 9.14 -7.37 13.21
N GLU A 578 9.03 -8.68 13.47
CA GLU A 578 7.78 -9.26 13.98
C GLU A 578 7.37 -8.60 15.30
N ASP A 579 6.09 -8.29 15.41
CA ASP A 579 5.53 -7.62 16.57
C ASP A 579 4.88 -8.65 17.49
N LEU A 580 5.66 -9.15 18.45
CA LEU A 580 5.20 -10.20 19.37
C LEU A 580 4.05 -9.70 20.26
N ASP A 581 4.05 -8.42 20.65
CA ASP A 581 3.01 -7.83 21.49
C ASP A 581 1.65 -7.81 20.79
N LEU A 582 1.62 -7.49 19.49
CA LEU A 582 0.39 -7.58 18.67
C LEU A 582 -0.15 -9.01 18.56
N LEU A 583 0.74 -10.01 18.60
CA LEU A 583 0.36 -11.43 18.55
C LEU A 583 -0.21 -11.92 19.89
N GLU A 584 0.24 -11.36 21.01
CA GLU A 584 -0.27 -11.65 22.35
C GLU A 584 -1.60 -10.94 22.67
N GLY A 585 -1.76 -9.70 22.20
CA GLY A 585 -2.96 -8.88 22.40
C GLY A 585 -4.12 -9.26 21.49
N CYS A 586 -4.96 -10.23 21.89
CA CYS A 586 -6.25 -10.46 21.22
C CYS A 586 -7.40 -9.72 21.91
N ALA A 587 -8.04 -8.79 21.19
CA ALA A 587 -9.29 -8.17 21.61
C ALA A 587 -10.44 -9.18 21.82
N CYS A 588 -10.30 -10.41 21.31
CA CYS A 588 -11.23 -11.51 21.58
C CYS A 588 -11.28 -11.93 23.07
N GLY A 589 -10.27 -11.58 23.88
CA GLY A 589 -10.26 -11.81 25.32
C GLY A 589 -11.12 -10.83 26.13
N VAL A 590 -11.65 -9.77 25.52
CA VAL A 590 -12.38 -8.70 26.24
C VAL A 590 -13.83 -9.09 26.53
N ASN A 591 -14.39 -10.09 25.83
CA ASN A 591 -15.71 -10.63 26.14
C ASN A 591 -15.60 -11.97 26.86
N LYS A 592 -16.08 -12.02 28.11
CA LYS A 592 -16.26 -13.24 28.94
C LYS A 592 -17.38 -14.16 28.39
N SER A 593 -17.41 -14.40 27.08
CA SER A 593 -18.25 -15.43 26.45
C SER A 593 -17.37 -16.65 26.23
N ALA A 594 -17.59 -17.70 27.03
CA ALA A 594 -16.78 -18.92 27.09
C ALA A 594 -16.89 -19.85 25.87
N ARG A 595 -17.10 -19.34 24.64
CA ARG A 595 -17.37 -20.18 23.46
C ARG A 595 -16.54 -19.98 22.21
N VAL A 596 -15.52 -19.11 22.19
CA VAL A 596 -14.66 -19.00 20.99
C VAL A 596 -13.21 -19.26 21.37
N LYS A 597 -12.69 -20.45 21.01
CA LYS A 597 -11.24 -20.70 21.00
C LYS A 597 -10.63 -19.76 19.95
N CYS A 598 -9.83 -18.79 20.38
CA CYS A 598 -9.12 -17.90 19.47
C CYS A 598 -8.20 -18.70 18.54
N SER A 599 -8.41 -18.60 17.23
CA SER A 599 -7.58 -19.26 16.21
C SER A 599 -6.12 -18.76 16.19
N ARG A 600 -5.80 -17.64 16.87
CA ARG A 600 -4.44 -17.08 16.94
C ARG A 600 -3.40 -17.98 17.58
N ARG A 601 -3.79 -18.98 18.40
CA ARG A 601 -2.82 -19.97 18.89
C ARG A 601 -2.12 -20.73 17.75
N ALA A 602 -2.79 -20.91 16.61
CA ALA A 602 -2.21 -21.52 15.41
C ALA A 602 -1.27 -20.58 14.63
N ALA A 603 -1.51 -19.26 14.67
CA ALA A 603 -0.61 -18.27 14.07
C ALA A 603 0.72 -18.19 14.85
N ARG A 604 0.67 -18.27 16.19
CA ARG A 604 1.89 -18.32 17.04
C ARG A 604 2.79 -19.51 16.71
N SER A 605 2.21 -20.69 16.45
CA SER A 605 3.00 -21.88 16.08
C SER A 605 3.67 -21.79 14.70
N GLN A 606 3.29 -20.82 13.86
CA GLN A 606 3.93 -20.58 12.57
C GLN A 606 5.04 -19.51 12.62
N VAL A 607 5.22 -18.85 13.78
CA VAL A 607 6.24 -17.81 14.01
C VAL A 607 7.44 -18.36 14.80
N LEU A 608 7.22 -19.33 15.70
CA LEU A 608 8.24 -19.93 16.58
C LEU A 608 8.96 -21.16 15.96
N VAL A 609 8.97 -21.29 14.63
CA VAL A 609 9.68 -22.39 13.93
C VAL A 609 11.01 -21.92 13.41
#